data_AF-A0A228HZL4-F1
#
_entry.id   AF-A0A228HZL4-F1
#
_cell.length_a   1.000
_cell.length_b   1.000
_cell.length_c   1.000
_cell.angle_alpha   90.00
_cell.angle_beta   90.00
_cell.angle_gamma   90.00
#
_symmetry.space_group_name_H-M   'P 1'
#
loop_
_entity.id
_entity.type
_entity.pdbx_description
1 polymer ?
#
loop_
_entity_poly.entity_id
_entity_poly.type
_entity_poly.pdbx_seq_one_letter_code
_entity_poly.pdbx_strand_id
1 'polypeptide(L)'
;MTTDSLNVRAAARAEKKRADAAFYESELERQRERLSEARGRCTDEVRREAACWIATAATVFERDAERIPSRAKRAVELLKHAVFMLDPKAPA
;
A
#
# COMPACT_ATOMS: atom_id res chain seq x y z
N MET A 1 -14.36 -35.42 13.57
CA MET A 1 -14.47 -34.00 13.96
C MET A 1 -13.29 -33.12 13.52
N THR A 2 -12.15 -33.69 13.10
CA THR A 2 -10.94 -32.93 12.71
C THR A 2 -11.02 -32.30 11.31
N THR A 3 -11.65 -32.97 10.35
CA THR A 3 -11.74 -32.51 8.95
C THR A 3 -12.59 -31.24 8.79
N ASP A 4 -13.73 -31.17 9.49
CA ASP A 4 -14.63 -30.01 9.45
C ASP A 4 -13.98 -28.76 10.04
N SER A 5 -13.27 -28.89 11.17
CA SER A 5 -12.56 -27.78 11.78
C SER A 5 -11.42 -27.25 10.90
N LEU A 6 -10.71 -28.13 10.18
CA LEU A 6 -9.68 -27.76 9.22
C LEU A 6 -10.28 -27.03 8.00
N ASN A 7 -11.42 -27.49 7.50
CA ASN A 7 -12.14 -26.84 6.40
C ASN A 7 -12.62 -25.44 6.78
N VAL A 8 -13.19 -25.27 7.98
CA VAL A 8 -13.62 -23.96 8.49
C VAL A 8 -12.44 -22.99 8.61
N ARG A 9 -11.30 -23.45 9.13
CA ARG A 9 -10.08 -22.63 9.23
C ARG A 9 -9.51 -22.25 7.86
N ALA A 10 -9.55 -23.15 6.89
CA ALA A 10 -9.10 -22.88 5.53
C ALA A 10 -10.00 -21.83 4.85
N ALA A 11 -11.32 -21.96 4.97
CA ALA A 11 -12.29 -21.00 4.45
C ALA A 11 -12.11 -19.61 5.08
N ALA A 12 -11.95 -19.53 6.40
CA ALA A 12 -11.71 -18.27 7.11
C ALA A 12 -10.41 -17.58 6.66
N ARG A 13 -9.33 -18.33 6.42
CA ARG A 13 -8.07 -17.77 5.90
C ARG A 13 -8.21 -17.27 4.46
N ALA A 14 -8.96 -17.98 3.62
CA ALA A 14 -9.22 -17.57 2.24
C ALA A 14 -10.06 -16.30 2.18
N GLU A 15 -11.10 -16.19 3.01
CA GLU A 15 -11.91 -14.98 3.12
C GLU A 15 -11.08 -13.80 3.63
N LYS A 16 -10.31 -13.98 4.71
CA LYS A 16 -9.40 -12.96 5.21
C LYS A 16 -8.44 -12.48 4.13
N LYS A 17 -7.83 -13.39 3.37
CA LYS A 17 -6.91 -13.04 2.27
C LYS A 17 -7.60 -12.18 1.20
N ARG A 18 -8.87 -12.48 0.86
CA ARG A 18 -9.65 -11.68 -0.09
C ARG A 18 -9.99 -10.30 0.46
N ALA A 19 -10.42 -10.22 1.72
CA ALA A 19 -10.71 -8.96 2.39
C ALA A 19 -9.47 -8.07 2.51
N ASP A 20 -8.33 -8.64 2.93
CA ASP A 20 -7.05 -7.93 3.03
C ASP A 20 -6.60 -7.43 1.64
N ALA A 21 -6.74 -8.25 0.59
CA ALA A 21 -6.38 -7.84 -0.77
C ALA A 21 -7.23 -6.66 -1.27
N ALA A 22 -8.55 -6.72 -1.11
CA ALA A 22 -9.45 -5.64 -1.50
C ALA A 22 -9.17 -4.34 -0.70
N PHE A 23 -8.93 -4.47 0.61
CA PHE A 23 -8.57 -3.34 1.46
C PHE A 23 -7.28 -2.68 1.01
N TYR A 24 -6.20 -3.45 0.83
CA TYR A 24 -4.92 -2.87 0.46
C TYR A 24 -4.91 -2.32 -0.97
N GLU A 25 -5.64 -2.90 -1.92
CA GLU A 25 -5.79 -2.32 -3.26
C GLU A 25 -6.42 -0.92 -3.17
N SER A 26 -7.51 -0.77 -2.41
CA SER A 26 -8.17 0.53 -2.23
C SER A 26 -7.26 1.56 -1.54
N GLU A 27 -6.44 1.13 -0.58
CA GLU A 27 -5.47 2.02 0.07
C GLU A 27 -4.33 2.40 -0.87
N LEU A 28 -3.86 1.49 -1.74
CA LEU A 28 -2.85 1.79 -2.74
C LEU A 28 -3.35 2.82 -3.75
N GLU A 29 -4.55 2.63 -4.31
CA GLU A 29 -5.19 3.59 -5.21
C GLU A 29 -5.27 4.98 -4.55
N ARG A 30 -5.82 5.03 -3.33
CA ARG A 30 -5.94 6.27 -2.56
C ARG A 30 -4.58 6.96 -2.32
N GLN A 31 -3.53 6.23 -1.96
CA GLN A 31 -2.23 6.87 -1.72
C GLN A 31 -1.55 7.29 -3.03
N ARG A 32 -1.76 6.59 -4.15
CA ARG A 32 -1.26 6.99 -5.48
C ARG A 32 -1.90 8.30 -5.93
N GLU A 33 -3.20 8.47 -5.73
CA GLU A 33 -3.91 9.73 -6.01
C GLU A 33 -3.34 10.89 -5.17
N ARG A 34 -3.25 10.70 -3.85
CA ARG A 34 -2.67 11.71 -2.94
C ARG A 34 -1.23 12.05 -3.30
N LEU A 35 -0.43 11.07 -3.72
CA LEU A 35 0.94 11.29 -4.17
C LEU A 35 0.97 12.16 -5.43
N SER A 36 0.10 11.87 -6.41
CA SER A 36 -0.03 12.65 -7.65
C SER A 36 -0.38 14.11 -7.35
N GLU A 37 -1.40 14.33 -6.50
CA GLU A 37 -1.82 15.67 -6.08
C GLU A 37 -0.71 16.42 -5.32
N ALA A 38 -0.08 15.78 -4.33
CA ALA A 38 1.00 16.38 -3.55
C ALA A 38 2.21 16.73 -4.43
N ARG A 39 2.55 15.87 -5.40
CA ARG A 39 3.63 16.11 -6.37
C ARG A 39 3.32 17.25 -7.35
N GLY A 40 2.04 17.47 -7.67
CA GLY A 40 1.59 18.59 -8.50
C GLY A 40 1.65 19.93 -7.78
N ARG A 41 1.47 19.94 -6.45
CA ARG A 41 1.53 21.16 -5.62
C ARG A 41 2.93 21.49 -5.10
N CYS A 42 3.80 20.50 -4.96
CA CYS A 42 5.16 20.68 -4.45
C CYS A 42 6.06 21.33 -5.52
N THR A 43 6.75 22.42 -5.16
CA THR A 43 7.73 23.11 -6.02
C THR A 43 9.18 22.77 -5.67
N ASP A 44 9.42 22.12 -4.53
CA ASP A 44 10.76 21.68 -4.09
C ASP A 44 11.18 20.43 -4.88
N GLU A 45 12.13 20.60 -5.79
CA GLU A 45 12.59 19.53 -6.68
C GLU A 45 13.26 18.38 -5.93
N VAL A 46 14.02 18.67 -4.86
CA VAL A 46 14.70 17.63 -4.06
C VAL A 46 13.68 16.74 -3.36
N ARG A 47 12.62 17.34 -2.80
CA ARG A 47 11.53 16.57 -2.20
C ARG A 47 10.76 15.76 -3.23
N ARG A 48 10.49 16.33 -4.42
CA ARG A 48 9.83 15.60 -5.52
C ARG A 48 10.64 14.40 -5.97
N GLU A 49 11.94 14.56 -6.09
CA GLU A 49 12.84 13.47 -6.48
C GLU A 49 12.88 12.37 -5.40
N ALA A 50 13.09 12.74 -4.14
CA ALA A 50 13.10 11.79 -3.03
C ALA A 50 11.78 11.02 -2.90
N ALA A 51 10.63 11.70 -3.01
CA ALA A 51 9.32 11.05 -3.02
C ALA A 51 9.13 10.13 -4.23
N CYS A 52 9.69 10.47 -5.39
CA CYS A 52 9.70 9.61 -6.57
C CYS A 52 10.47 8.31 -6.30
N TRP A 53 11.67 8.39 -5.73
CA TRP A 53 12.46 7.22 -5.35
C TRP A 53 11.73 6.30 -4.36
N ILE A 54 11.05 6.89 -3.36
CA ILE A 54 10.23 6.14 -2.41
C ILE A 54 9.04 5.46 -3.11
N ALA A 55 8.34 6.17 -4.01
CA ALA A 55 7.24 5.60 -4.78
C ALA A 55 7.71 4.45 -5.69
N THR A 56 8.87 4.59 -6.33
CA THR A 56 9.49 3.50 -7.10
C THR A 56 9.79 2.29 -6.22
N ALA A 57 10.34 2.50 -5.02
CA ALA A 57 10.56 1.40 -4.07
C ALA A 57 9.24 0.74 -3.64
N ALA A 58 8.15 1.49 -3.48
CA ALA A 58 6.83 0.96 -3.16
C ALA A 58 6.33 -0.03 -4.24
N THR A 59 6.59 0.23 -5.52
CA THR A 59 6.18 -0.67 -6.62
C THR A 59 6.77 -2.08 -6.52
N VAL A 60 7.94 -2.24 -5.90
CA VAL A 60 8.54 -3.55 -5.64
C VAL A 60 7.67 -4.34 -4.66
N PHE A 61 7.21 -3.68 -3.59
CA PHE A 61 6.33 -4.30 -2.60
C PHE A 61 4.92 -4.58 -3.16
N GLU A 62 4.42 -3.74 -4.07
CA GLU A 62 3.16 -4.00 -4.78
C GLU A 62 3.24 -5.26 -5.63
N ARG A 63 4.31 -5.43 -6.41
CA ARG A 63 4.54 -6.66 -7.19
C ARG A 63 4.70 -7.89 -6.31
N ASP A 64 5.44 -7.77 -5.22
CA ASP A 64 5.60 -8.86 -4.26
C ASP A 64 4.28 -9.24 -3.57
N ALA A 65 3.30 -8.31 -3.51
CA ALA A 65 2.01 -8.55 -2.89
C ALA A 65 1.14 -9.59 -3.62
N GLU A 66 1.35 -9.77 -4.92
CA GLU A 66 0.69 -10.83 -5.71
C GLU A 66 0.96 -12.22 -5.10
N ARG A 67 2.17 -12.41 -4.55
CA ARG A 67 2.60 -13.66 -3.92
C ARG A 67 2.46 -13.62 -2.40
N ILE A 68 2.77 -12.49 -1.79
CA ILE A 68 2.83 -12.30 -0.34
C ILE A 68 1.95 -11.10 0.04
N PRO A 69 0.65 -11.32 0.32
CA PRO A 69 -0.32 -10.22 0.53
C PRO A 69 0.09 -9.19 1.59
N SER A 70 0.85 -9.59 2.61
CA SER A 70 1.35 -8.67 3.65
C SER A 70 2.32 -7.60 3.12
N ARG A 71 2.85 -7.75 1.89
CA ARG A 71 3.72 -6.76 1.25
C ARG A 71 2.93 -5.54 0.77
N ALA A 72 1.64 -5.67 0.47
CA ALA A 72 0.81 -4.53 0.09
C ALA A 72 0.75 -3.46 1.20
N LYS A 73 0.68 -3.90 2.47
CA LYS A 73 0.80 -3.00 3.63
C LYS A 73 2.06 -2.15 3.58
N ARG A 74 3.20 -2.76 3.19
CA ARG A 74 4.49 -2.06 3.16
C ARG A 74 4.56 -1.05 2.00
N ALA A 75 3.97 -1.37 0.87
CA ALA A 75 3.80 -0.42 -0.23
C ALA A 75 2.97 0.80 0.21
N VAL A 76 1.84 0.57 0.89
CA VAL A 76 1.00 1.66 1.44
C VAL A 76 1.78 2.54 2.41
N GLU A 77 2.56 1.96 3.33
CA GLU A 77 3.40 2.72 4.27
C GLU A 77 4.43 3.61 3.55
N LEU A 78 5.09 3.09 2.51
CA LEU A 78 6.05 3.87 1.74
C LEU A 78 5.38 5.02 0.98
N LEU A 79 4.22 4.78 0.36
CA LEU A 79 3.47 5.84 -0.32
C LEU A 79 3.02 6.92 0.67
N LYS A 80 2.61 6.56 1.88
CA LYS A 80 2.30 7.54 2.95
C LYS A 80 3.51 8.41 3.30
N HIS A 81 4.71 7.82 3.40
CA HIS A 81 5.94 8.58 3.63
C HIS A 81 6.27 9.52 2.47
N ALA A 82 6.10 9.06 1.22
CA ALA A 82 6.29 9.90 0.04
C ALA A 82 5.31 11.08 0.02
N VAL A 83 4.03 10.85 0.32
CA VAL A 83 3.01 11.90 0.43
C VAL A 83 3.37 12.90 1.53
N PHE A 84 3.71 12.42 2.73
CA PHE A 84 4.10 13.29 3.86
C PHE A 84 5.33 14.15 3.56
N MET A 85 6.28 13.63 2.79
CA MET A 85 7.47 14.38 2.38
C MET A 85 7.12 15.58 1.48
N LEU A 86 6.13 15.41 0.60
CA LEU A 86 5.67 16.43 -0.35
C LEU A 86 4.66 17.40 0.26
N ASP A 87 3.81 16.90 1.15
CA ASP A 87 2.81 17.68 1.87
C ASP A 87 2.86 17.30 3.36
N PRO A 88 3.70 18.00 4.17
CA PRO A 88 3.85 17.71 5.60
C PRO A 88 2.56 17.93 6.41
N LYS A 89 1.56 18.62 5.84
CA LYS A 89 0.26 18.85 6.47
C LYS A 89 -0.76 17.76 6.09
N ALA A 90 -0.42 16.88 5.16
CA ALA A 90 -1.27 15.76 4.78
C ALA A 90 -1.39 14.78 5.95
N PRO A 91 -2.61 14.36 6.34
CA PRO A 91 -2.79 13.39 7.41
C PRO A 91 -2.21 12.02 7.01
N ALA A 92 -1.46 11.39 7.90
CA ALA A 92 -0.84 10.07 7.69
C ALA A 92 -1.86 8.93 7.64
#